data_AF-A0A838GH15-F1
#
_entry.id   AF-A0A838GH15-F1
#
_cell.length_a   1.000
_cell.length_b   1.000
_cell.length_c   1.000
_cell.angle_alpha   90.00
_cell.angle_beta   90.00
_cell.angle_gamma   90.00
#
_symmetry.space_group_name_H-M   'P 1'
#
loop_
_entity.id
_entity.type
_entity.pdbx_description
1 polymer ?
#
loop_
_entity_poly.entity_id
_entity_poly.type
_entity_poly.pdbx_seq_one_letter_code
_entity_poly.pdbx_strand_id
1 'polypeptide(L)'
;MVRRRPETRPGERSGTTAAEVQPVSAQARSLRGVAILGQHWVDLTFLHWRVHPEAVAPLLPPGTRPDVHDGSSWVGLIPFRLLGAGLGRGRAVPWLG
;
A
#
# COMPACT_ATOMS: atom_id res chain seq x y z
N MET A 1 -61.17 2.22 -15.76
CA MET A 1 -59.81 2.13 -16.36
C MET A 1 -58.85 2.89 -15.46
N VAL A 2 -58.16 2.21 -14.54
CA VAL A 2 -57.13 2.80 -13.67
C VAL A 2 -55.91 1.89 -13.78
N ARG A 3 -54.88 2.35 -14.49
CA ARG A 3 -53.59 1.65 -14.58
C ARG A 3 -52.93 1.71 -13.20
N ARG A 4 -52.82 0.58 -12.50
CA ARG A 4 -51.92 0.48 -11.34
C ARG A 4 -50.48 0.64 -11.84
N ARG A 5 -49.78 1.61 -11.28
CA ARG A 5 -48.34 1.84 -11.46
C ARG A 5 -47.60 0.65 -10.81
N PRO A 6 -46.60 0.02 -11.45
CA PRO A 6 -45.83 -1.01 -10.78
C PRO A 6 -44.99 -0.37 -9.68
N GLU A 7 -45.15 -0.87 -8.46
CA GLU A 7 -44.33 -0.51 -7.30
C GLU A 7 -42.88 -0.95 -7.56
N THR A 8 -41.96 0.01 -7.48
CA THR A 8 -40.52 -0.23 -7.49
C THR A 8 -40.14 -1.00 -6.23
N ARG A 9 -39.59 -2.22 -6.37
CA ARG A 9 -39.04 -2.98 -5.24
C ARG A 9 -37.89 -2.19 -4.59
N PRO A 10 -37.94 -1.91 -3.28
CA PRO A 10 -36.77 -1.45 -2.55
C PRO A 10 -35.87 -2.67 -2.27
N GLY A 11 -34.62 -2.64 -2.73
CA GLY A 11 -33.60 -3.56 -2.23
C GLY A 11 -32.75 -4.30 -3.24
N GLU A 12 -32.42 -3.73 -4.40
CA GLU A 12 -31.14 -4.08 -5.04
C GLU A 12 -30.04 -3.24 -4.35
N ARG A 13 -29.60 -3.71 -3.18
CA ARG A 13 -28.25 -3.38 -2.76
C ARG A 13 -27.35 -4.03 -3.80
N SER A 14 -26.82 -3.23 -4.73
CA SER A 14 -25.70 -3.64 -5.58
C SER A 14 -24.68 -4.31 -4.66
N GLY A 15 -24.65 -5.65 -4.70
CA GLY A 15 -23.64 -6.39 -3.99
C GLY A 15 -22.32 -5.88 -4.52
N THR A 16 -21.53 -5.22 -3.67
CA THR A 16 -20.10 -5.15 -3.90
C THR A 16 -19.67 -6.60 -4.01
N THR A 17 -19.46 -7.09 -5.24
CA THR A 17 -18.83 -8.37 -5.48
C THR A 17 -17.58 -8.36 -4.64
N ALA A 18 -17.54 -9.18 -3.59
CA ALA A 18 -16.35 -9.36 -2.79
C ALA A 18 -15.26 -9.74 -3.78
N ALA A 19 -14.31 -8.83 -4.02
CA ALA A 19 -13.26 -9.06 -4.98
C ALA A 19 -12.55 -10.35 -4.55
N GLU A 20 -12.58 -11.36 -5.42
CA GLU A 20 -11.91 -12.63 -5.18
C GLU A 20 -10.44 -12.34 -4.85
N VAL A 21 -9.98 -12.83 -3.70
CA VAL A 21 -8.61 -12.62 -3.25
C VAL A 21 -7.70 -13.39 -4.19
N GLN A 22 -7.09 -12.66 -5.13
CA GLN A 22 -6.16 -13.24 -6.09
C GLN A 22 -4.90 -13.72 -5.38
N PRO A 23 -4.35 -14.90 -5.75
CA PRO A 23 -3.10 -15.38 -5.17
C PRO A 23 -1.94 -14.44 -5.52
N VAL A 24 -1.09 -14.17 -4.53
CA VAL A 24 0.11 -13.35 -4.70
C VAL A 24 1.15 -14.16 -5.48
N SER A 25 1.54 -13.69 -6.67
CA SER A 25 2.65 -14.27 -7.44
C SER A 25 3.98 -13.64 -7.03
N ALA A 26 5.02 -14.45 -6.93
CA ALA A 26 6.40 -13.98 -6.75
C ALA A 26 6.96 -13.29 -8.02
N GLN A 27 6.37 -13.55 -9.19
CA GLN A 27 6.78 -12.96 -10.45
C GLN A 27 5.96 -11.70 -10.72
N ALA A 28 6.66 -10.57 -10.77
CA ALA A 28 6.07 -9.31 -11.21
C ALA A 28 5.67 -9.39 -12.69
N ARG A 29 4.56 -8.76 -13.05
CA ARG A 29 4.18 -8.58 -14.45
C ARG A 29 5.18 -7.67 -15.15
N SER A 30 5.41 -7.91 -16.44
CA SER A 30 6.25 -7.04 -17.26
C SER A 30 5.73 -5.60 -17.25
N LEU A 31 6.64 -4.64 -17.09
CA LEU A 31 6.31 -3.23 -17.18
C LEU A 31 5.86 -2.87 -18.61
N ARG A 32 4.90 -1.96 -18.73
CA ARG A 32 4.41 -1.44 -20.02
C ARG A 32 5.33 -0.36 -20.63
N GLY A 33 6.51 -0.13 -20.08
CA GLY A 33 7.45 0.93 -20.49
C GLY A 33 8.86 0.72 -19.94
N VAL A 34 9.73 1.72 -20.13
CA VAL A 34 11.12 1.65 -19.67
C VAL A 34 11.18 1.75 -18.15
N ALA A 35 11.92 0.83 -17.52
CA ALA A 35 12.22 0.92 -16.09
C ALA A 35 13.10 2.15 -15.83
N ILE A 36 12.61 3.09 -15.02
CA ILE A 36 13.36 4.31 -14.67
C ILE A 36 14.22 4.14 -13.42
N LEU A 37 13.91 3.16 -12.58
CA LEU A 37 14.63 2.82 -11.34
C LEU A 37 14.67 1.30 -11.19
N GLY A 38 15.87 0.76 -10.97
CA GLY A 38 16.09 -0.63 -10.56
C GLY A 38 16.62 -0.67 -9.14
N GLN A 39 16.17 -1.64 -8.35
CA GLN A 39 16.66 -1.88 -6.99
C GLN A 39 16.31 -3.30 -6.55
N HIS A 40 17.23 -3.93 -5.81
CA HIS A 40 17.01 -5.21 -5.13
C HIS A 40 17.09 -4.99 -3.62
N TRP A 41 16.03 -5.34 -2.90
CA TRP A 41 15.99 -5.30 -1.45
C TRP A 41 16.15 -6.73 -0.97
N VAL A 42 17.23 -7.00 -0.25
CA VAL A 42 17.57 -8.35 0.21
C VAL A 42 17.84 -8.36 1.72
N ASP A 43 17.66 -9.53 2.33
CA ASP A 43 17.87 -9.77 3.77
C ASP A 43 17.07 -8.81 4.67
N LEU A 44 15.76 -8.70 4.41
CA LEU A 44 14.86 -7.83 5.14
C LEU A 44 14.50 -8.44 6.49
N THR A 45 14.53 -7.63 7.55
CA THR A 45 13.86 -7.96 8.82
C THR A 45 12.78 -6.92 9.09
N PHE A 46 11.61 -7.36 9.56
CA PHE A 46 10.50 -6.46 9.88
C PHE A 46 10.23 -6.49 11.38
N LEU A 47 10.38 -5.33 12.03
CA LEU A 47 10.01 -5.14 13.42
C LEU A 47 8.94 -4.07 13.50
N HIS A 48 7.80 -4.39 14.08
CA HIS A 48 6.68 -3.47 14.24
C HIS A 48 6.21 -3.48 15.69
N TRP A 49 5.96 -2.30 16.25
CA TRP A 49 5.37 -2.17 17.57
C TRP A 49 4.39 -1.00 17.64
N ARG A 50 3.50 -1.10 18.61
CA ARG A 50 2.48 -0.09 18.90
C ARG A 50 3.12 1.10 19.61
N VAL A 51 2.64 2.29 19.28
CA VAL A 51 2.98 3.54 19.96
C VAL A 51 1.73 4.38 20.16
N HIS A 52 1.76 5.28 21.15
CA HIS A 52 0.71 6.28 21.32
C HIS A 52 0.70 7.23 20.12
N PRO A 53 -0.46 7.50 19.49
CA PRO A 53 -0.56 8.41 18.34
C PRO A 53 0.01 9.81 18.63
N GLU A 54 -0.14 10.30 19.86
CA GLU A 54 0.38 11.61 20.29
C GLU A 54 1.91 11.71 20.22
N ALA A 55 2.63 10.60 20.35
CA ALA A 55 4.08 10.58 20.20
C ALA A 55 4.52 10.71 18.72
N VAL A 56 3.66 10.33 17.77
CA VAL A 56 3.94 10.35 16.32
C VAL A 56 3.48 11.66 15.68
N ALA A 57 2.37 12.22 16.14
CA ALA A 57 1.75 13.40 15.52
C ALA A 57 2.72 14.58 15.28
N PRO A 58 3.64 14.93 16.18
CA PRO A 58 4.59 16.03 15.95
C PRO A 58 5.63 15.77 14.84
N LEU A 59 5.80 14.52 14.42
CA LEU A 59 6.78 14.11 13.40
C LEU A 59 6.23 14.20 11.98
N LEU A 60 4.92 14.43 11.83
CA LEU A 60 4.25 14.40 10.54
C LEU A 60 4.10 15.81 9.96
N PRO A 61 4.06 15.96 8.61
CA PRO A 61 3.84 17.25 7.97
C PRO A 61 2.50 17.90 8.35
N PRO A 62 2.38 19.23 8.29
CA PRO A 62 1.11 19.93 8.50
C PRO A 62 0.00 19.38 7.60
N GLY A 63 -1.21 19.24 8.17
CA GLY A 63 -2.38 18.70 7.46
C GLY A 63 -2.45 17.17 7.41
N THR A 64 -1.47 16.47 8.00
CA THR A 64 -1.52 15.02 8.17
C THR A 64 -1.77 14.63 9.62
N ARG A 65 -2.15 13.38 9.85
CA ARG A 65 -2.38 12.81 11.19
C ARG A 65 -1.89 11.37 11.22
N PRO A 66 -1.51 10.84 12.39
CA PRO A 66 -1.17 9.43 12.51
C PRO A 66 -2.33 8.55 12.06
N ASP A 67 -2.01 7.43 11.39
CA ASP A 67 -2.97 6.36 11.21
C ASP A 67 -3.17 5.63 12.55
N VAL A 68 -4.42 5.29 12.85
CA VAL A 68 -4.80 4.71 14.14
C VAL A 68 -5.60 3.44 13.88
N HIS A 69 -5.03 2.32 14.29
CA HIS A 69 -5.67 1.03 14.28
C HIS A 69 -5.67 0.47 15.71
N ASP A 70 -6.85 0.14 16.21
CA ASP A 70 -7.03 -0.42 17.56
C ASP A 70 -6.36 0.48 18.64
N GLY A 71 -6.71 1.77 18.59
CA GLY A 71 -6.23 2.80 19.52
C GLY A 71 -4.75 3.16 19.43
N SER A 72 -3.97 2.53 18.56
CA SER A 72 -2.53 2.72 18.45
C SER A 72 -2.12 3.20 17.06
N SER A 73 -1.04 3.96 17.01
CA SER A 73 -0.23 4.08 15.79
C SER A 73 0.89 3.04 15.82
N TRP A 74 1.57 2.88 14.69
CA TRP A 74 2.57 1.82 14.52
C TRP A 74 3.88 2.40 14.00
N VAL A 75 4.98 1.96 14.58
CA VAL A 75 6.33 2.25 14.10
C VAL A 75 6.95 0.96 13.58
N GLY A 76 7.59 1.06 12.42
CA GLY A 76 8.34 -0.02 11.80
C GLY A 76 9.84 0.29 11.79
N LEU A 77 10.67 -0.70 12.13
CA LEU A 77 12.10 -0.70 11.88
C LEU A 77 12.41 -1.83 10.89
N ILE A 78 13.00 -1.46 9.76
CA ILE A 78 13.29 -2.39 8.67
C ILE A 78 14.77 -2.26 8.29
N PRO A 79 15.67 -3.06 8.87
CA PRO A 79 17.01 -3.22 8.32
C PRO A 79 16.93 -4.07 7.05
N PHE A 80 17.63 -3.63 6.01
CA PHE A 80 17.74 -4.34 4.74
C PHE A 80 19.03 -3.95 4.03
N ARG A 81 19.44 -4.77 3.06
CA ARG A 81 20.47 -4.40 2.09
C ARG A 81 19.80 -3.98 0.79
N LEU A 82 20.07 -2.76 0.37
CA LEU A 82 19.75 -2.28 -0.97
C LEU A 82 20.91 -2.65 -1.88
N LEU A 83 20.64 -3.33 -2.99
CA LEU A 83 21.63 -3.71 -3.98
C LEU A 83 21.23 -3.19 -5.35
N GLY A 84 22.19 -2.61 -6.07
CA GLY A 84 22.04 -2.26 -7.47
C GLY A 84 21.07 -1.12 -7.71
N ALA A 85 20.91 -0.21 -6.74
CA ALA A 85 20.02 0.93 -6.92
C ALA A 85 20.56 1.88 -8.00
N GLY A 86 19.76 2.12 -9.05
CA GLY A 86 20.21 2.90 -10.19
C GLY A 86 19.09 3.33 -11.14
N LEU A 87 19.35 4.39 -11.89
CA LEU A 87 18.42 4.93 -12.87
C LEU A 87 18.55 4.20 -14.22
N GLY A 88 17.42 3.84 -14.83
CA GLY A 88 17.40 3.21 -16.15
C GLY A 88 18.14 1.87 -16.19
N ARG A 89 19.03 1.70 -17.17
CA ARG A 89 20.01 0.59 -17.27
C ARG A 89 21.38 0.94 -16.67
N GLY A 90 21.47 2.04 -15.92
CA GLY A 90 22.71 2.56 -15.37
C GLY A 90 23.31 1.67 -14.28
N ARG A 91 24.62 1.81 -14.07
CA ARG A 91 25.35 1.16 -12.96
C ARG A 91 24.84 1.71 -11.62
N ALA A 92 24.90 0.87 -10.58
CA ALA A 92 24.57 1.25 -9.21
C ALA A 92 25.22 2.59 -8.84
N VAL A 93 24.45 3.52 -8.27
CA VAL A 93 25.00 4.78 -7.78
C VAL A 93 25.73 4.45 -6.47
N PRO A 94 27.05 4.67 -6.33
CA PRO A 94 27.86 4.04 -5.27
C PRO A 94 27.45 4.37 -3.82
N TRP A 95 26.62 5.39 -3.63
CA TRP A 95 26.16 5.88 -2.33
C TRP A 95 24.64 5.72 -2.12
N LEU A 96 23.92 5.16 -3.09
CA LEU A 96 22.52 4.76 -2.95
C LEU A 96 22.45 3.24 -3.09
N GLY A 97 22.87 2.51 -2.05
CA GLY A 97 22.59 1.07 -1.87
C GLY A 97 23.14 0.09 -2.91
#